data_AF-A0A535TUB4-F1
#
_entry.id   AF-A0A535TUB4-F1
#
_cell.length_a   1.000
_cell.length_b   1.000
_cell.length_c   1.000
_cell.angle_alpha   90.00
_cell.angle_beta   90.00
_cell.angle_gamma   90.00
#
_symmetry.space_group_name_H-M   'P 1'
#
loop_
_entity.id
_entity.type
_entity.pdbx_description
1 polymer ?
#
loop_
_entity_poly.entity_id
_entity_poly.type
_entity_poly.pdbx_seq_one_letter_code
_entity_poly.pdbx_strand_id
1 'polypeptide(L)' 'MEGMAGVVHLHQVMRGTPEYDRSCRLMTAETNAAVAGARRAGATRFLVNDSHGDMRNFLLDELDDGVEL' A
#
# COMPACT_ATOMS: atom_id res chain seq x y z
N MET A 1 3.03 -3.14 -6.74
CA MET A 1 2.16 -3.99 -5.89
C MET A 1 2.58 -5.45 -5.93
N GLU A 2 3.32 -5.86 -6.96
CA GLU A 2 3.75 -7.23 -7.28
C GLU A 2 4.63 -7.88 -6.22
N GLY A 3 5.44 -7.09 -5.52
CA GLY A 3 6.39 -7.59 -4.51
C GLY A 3 5.87 -7.64 -3.08
N MET A 4 4.58 -7.36 -2.86
CA MET A 4 4.00 -7.25 -1.51
C MET A 4 3.70 -8.62 -0.92
N ALA A 5 3.68 -8.71 0.41
CA ALA A 5 3.33 -9.98 1.06
C ALA A 5 1.90 -10.41 0.71
N GLY A 6 1.73 -11.70 0.38
CA GLY A 6 0.43 -12.27 0.01
C GLY A 6 0.02 -12.08 -1.46
N VAL A 7 0.80 -11.35 -2.26
CA VAL A 7 0.68 -11.32 -3.73
C VAL A 7 1.55 -12.44 -4.31
N VAL A 8 0.92 -13.41 -4.99
CA VAL A 8 1.60 -14.58 -5.57
C VAL A 8 1.27 -14.80 -7.05
N HIS A 9 0.32 -14.05 -7.60
CA HIS A 9 -0.12 -14.19 -8.98
C HIS A 9 -0.51 -12.85 -9.61
N LEU A 10 -0.32 -12.73 -10.94
CA LEU A 10 -0.56 -11.50 -11.70
C LEU A 10 -2.01 -10.98 -11.57
N HIS A 11 -2.99 -11.87 -11.45
CA HIS A 11 -4.39 -11.46 -11.27
C HIS A 11 -4.59 -10.57 -10.05
N GLN A 12 -3.79 -10.74 -9.00
CA GLN A 12 -3.91 -9.94 -7.78
C GLN A 12 -3.49 -8.48 -7.98
N VAL A 13 -2.77 -8.14 -9.05
CA VAL A 13 -2.23 -6.79 -9.28
C VAL A 13 -2.81 -6.11 -10.52
N MET A 14 -3.70 -6.78 -11.27
CA MET A 14 -4.35 -6.23 -12.44
C MET A 14 -5.70 -5.62 -12.08
N ARG A 15 -5.88 -4.33 -12.33
CA ARG A 15 -7.16 -3.64 -12.12
C ARG A 15 -8.29 -4.34 -12.88
N GLY A 16 -9.43 -4.55 -12.21
CA GLY A 16 -10.63 -5.17 -12.78
C GLY A 16 -10.74 -6.68 -12.55
N THR A 17 -9.75 -7.31 -11.91
CA THR A 17 -9.87 -8.69 -11.45
C THR A 17 -10.57 -8.75 -10.07
N PRO A 18 -11.19 -9.88 -9.71
CA PRO A 18 -11.80 -10.05 -8.38
C PRO A 18 -10.81 -9.91 -7.21
N GLU A 19 -9.53 -10.19 -7.43
CA GLU A 19 -8.52 -10.20 -6.37
C GLU A 19 -7.87 -8.84 -6.12
N TYR A 20 -7.98 -7.90 -7.06
CA TYR A 20 -7.27 -6.63 -7.03
C TYR A 20 -7.64 -5.77 -5.81
N ASP A 21 -8.92 -5.65 -5.47
CA ASP A 21 -9.37 -4.86 -4.32
C ASP A 21 -8.82 -5.41 -2.99
N ARG A 22 -8.66 -6.73 -2.89
CA ARG A 22 -8.01 -7.36 -1.73
C ARG A 22 -6.53 -6.97 -1.67
N SER A 23 -5.84 -6.91 -2.81
CA SER A 23 -4.44 -6.47 -2.87
C SER A 23 -4.27 -4.98 -2.57
N CYS A 24 -5.22 -4.10 -2.94
CA CYS A 24 -5.22 -2.70 -2.51
C CYS A 24 -5.28 -2.55 -0.98
N ARG A 25 -6.10 -3.37 -0.30
CA ARG A 25 -6.14 -3.43 1.17
C ARG A 25 -4.81 -3.91 1.76
N LEU A 26 -4.25 -4.99 1.20
CA LEU A 26 -2.92 -5.49 1.64
C LEU A 26 -1.84 -4.43 1.41
N MET A 27 -1.88 -3.72 0.28
CA MET A 27 -0.95 -2.66 -0.04
C MET A 27 -0.99 -1.53 0.98
N THR A 28 -2.20 -1.07 1.30
CA THR A 28 -2.42 -0.03 2.31
C THR A 28 -1.94 -0.49 3.69
N ALA A 29 -2.28 -1.71 4.11
CA ALA A 29 -1.90 -2.24 5.41
C ALA A 29 -0.38 -2.42 5.57
N GLU A 30 0.32 -2.92 4.54
CA GLU A 30 1.77 -3.11 4.58
C GLU A 30 2.53 -1.77 4.54
N THR A 31 2.04 -0.78 3.78
CA THR A 31 2.54 0.60 3.84
C THR A 31 2.38 1.19 5.24
N ASN A 32 1.21 1.05 5.88
CA ASN A 32 0.99 1.50 7.25
C ASN A 32 1.94 0.79 8.24
N ALA A 33 2.19 -0.50 8.06
CA ALA A 33 3.12 -1.25 8.89
C ALA A 33 4.56 -0.72 8.75
N ALA A 34 4.99 -0.39 7.52
CA ALA A 34 6.29 0.21 7.25
C ALA A 34 6.42 1.60 7.88
N VAL A 35 5.40 2.45 7.74
CA VAL A 35 5.32 3.79 8.36
C VAL A 35 5.40 3.67 9.89
N ALA A 36 4.62 2.77 10.50
CA ALA A 36 4.65 2.53 11.94
C ALA A 36 6.04 2.05 12.40
N GLY A 37 6.70 1.20 11.62
CA GLY A 37 8.08 0.78 11.86
C GLY A 37 9.07 1.93 11.83
N ALA A 38 9.04 2.75 10.78
CA ALA A 38 9.90 3.91 10.63
C ALA A 38 9.64 4.96 11.73
N ARG A 39 8.39 5.17 12.13
CA ARG A 39 8.01 6.04 13.26
C ARG A 39 8.61 5.55 14.58
N ARG A 40 8.53 4.25 14.87
CA ARG A 40 9.19 3.67 16.06
C ARG A 40 10.71 3.83 16.03
N ALA A 41 11.31 3.88 14.85
CA ALA A 41 12.73 4.15 14.66
C ALA A 41 13.10 5.64 14.73
N GLY A 42 12.13 6.54 14.95
CA GLY A 42 12.36 7.98 15.13
C GLY A 42 12.17 8.84 13.88
N ALA A 43 11.68 8.28 12.77
CA ALA A 43 11.29 9.08 11.61
C ALA A 43 10.08 9.96 11.94
N THR A 44 10.07 11.19 11.41
CA THR A 44 9.05 12.20 11.71
C THR A 44 8.24 12.66 10.50
N ARG A 45 8.64 12.26 9.28
CA ARG A 45 7.95 12.61 8.03
C ARG A 45 7.89 11.40 7.11
N PHE A 46 6.74 11.19 6.47
CA PHE A 46 6.45 10.03 5.64
C PHE A 46 5.83 10.50 4.32
N LEU A 47 6.62 10.46 3.25
CA LEU A 47 6.14 10.71 1.89
C LEU A 47 6.04 9.36 1.18
N VAL A 48 4.86 9.02 0.67
CA VAL A 48 4.56 7.71 0.07
C VAL A 48 4.04 7.90 -1.35
N ASN A 49 4.85 7.50 -2.32
CA ASN A 49 4.46 7.52 -3.73
C ASN A 49 3.77 6.20 -4.14
N ASP A 50 2.51 6.26 -4.55
CA ASP A 50 1.86 5.13 -5.21
C ASP A 50 2.57 4.86 -6.55
N SER A 51 3.19 3.69 -6.65
CA SER A 51 4.10 3.36 -7.76
C SER A 51 3.61 2.16 -8.58
N HIS A 52 2.35 1.76 -8.41
CA HIS A 52 1.79 0.60 -9.10
C HIS A 52 0.78 0.98 -10.18
N GLY A 53 0.94 0.46 -11.39
CA GLY A 53 -0.02 0.66 -12.48
C GLY A 53 -0.29 2.15 -12.75
N ASP A 54 -1.56 2.56 -12.62
CA ASP A 54 -2.02 3.93 -12.79
C ASP A 54 -1.92 4.79 -11.52
N MET A 55 -1.23 4.29 -10.48
CA MET A 55 -0.87 5.01 -9.26
C MET A 55 -2.08 5.43 -8.40
N ARG A 56 -3.17 4.63 -8.44
CA ARG A 56 -4.41 4.89 -7.71
C ARG A 56 -4.90 3.62 -6.99
N ASN A 57 -4.12 3.15 -6.05
CA ASN A 57 -4.29 1.85 -5.40
C ASN A 57 -4.54 1.95 -3.89
N PHE A 58 -4.04 3.00 -3.22
CA PHE A 58 -4.24 3.18 -1.78
C PHE A 58 -5.69 3.49 -1.44
N LEU A 59 -6.16 2.90 -0.33
CA LEU A 59 -7.44 3.22 0.29
C LEU A 59 -7.22 4.36 1.27
N LEU A 60 -7.57 5.58 0.86
CA LEU A 60 -7.24 6.80 1.61
C LEU A 60 -7.90 6.87 2.98
N ASP A 61 -9.03 6.17 3.17
CA ASP A 61 -9.76 6.01 4.41
C ASP A 61 -9.14 4.97 5.37
N GLU A 62 -8.25 4.12 4.87
CA GLU A 62 -7.52 3.12 5.66
C GLU A 62 -6.01 3.45 5.81
N LEU A 63 -5.48 4.43 5.08
CA LEU A 63 -4.08 4.85 5.14
C LEU A 63 -3.78 5.67 6.41
N ASP A 64 -2.58 5.53 6.98
CA ASP A 64 -2.11 6.29 8.13
C ASP A 64 -2.23 7.81 7.87
N ASP A 65 -2.84 8.54 8.81
CA ASP A 65 -3.14 9.97 8.69
C ASP A 65 -1.89 10.86 8.70
N GLY A 66 -0.75 10.33 9.14
CA GLY A 66 0.55 11.00 9.11
C GLY A 66 1.31 10.84 7.79
N VAL A 67 0.71 10.20 6.79
CA VAL A 67 1.30 10.00 5.46
C VAL A 67 0.93 11.13 4.52
N GLU A 68 1.95 11.71 3.87
CA GLU A 68 1.80 12.54 2.68
C GLU A 68 1.84 11.61 1.45
N LEU A 69 0.81 11.66 0.60
CA LEU A 69 0.73 10.86 -0.64
C LEU A 69 1.26 11.65 -1.85
#